data_AF-A0A7K6S1H6-F1
#
_entry.id   AF-A0A7K6S1H6-F1
#
_cell.length_a   1.000
_cell.length_b   1.000
_cell.length_c   1.000
_cell.angle_alpha   90.00
_cell.angle_beta   90.00
_cell.angle_gamma   90.00
#
_symmetry.space_group_name_H-M   'P 1'
#
loop_
_entity.id
_entity.type
_entity.pdbx_description
1 polymer ?
#
loop_
_entity_poly.entity_id
_entity_poly.type
_entity_poly.pdbx_seq_one_letter_code
_entity_poly.pdbx_strand_id
1 'polypeptide(L)'
;IMTAFGLTQIGLILLCTTTISSLQCNHLPLQQQKVVKNSLQLLDKMGKKFPKQCLREKMSFRFPEQVLKPRQKEAIKVAIEEIFQHIFYIFSKNLTLAAWDGKALEQFQNGLYRQIEHLEACVVKKQTHYFRSKEANRLKLKKYFQKVDCFLQDKQHNLCSWEISRAEMRRCLQLIDKVIRKL
;
A
#
# COMPACT_ATOMS: atom_id res chain seq x y z
N ILE A 1 -18.02 19.40 38.47
CA ILE A 1 -17.29 18.31 39.18
C ILE A 1 -17.55 17.03 38.40
N MET A 2 -16.59 16.54 37.62
CA MET A 2 -16.69 15.20 37.03
C MET A 2 -16.66 14.20 38.17
N THR A 3 -17.74 13.43 38.36
CA THR A 3 -17.84 12.45 39.44
C THR A 3 -16.82 11.32 39.22
N ALA A 4 -16.35 10.69 40.30
CA ALA A 4 -15.42 9.56 40.23
C ALA A 4 -15.94 8.45 39.29
N PHE A 5 -17.26 8.28 39.22
CA PHE A 5 -17.93 7.37 38.30
C PHE A 5 -17.68 7.71 36.81
N GLY A 6 -17.74 9.01 36.46
CA GLY A 6 -17.40 9.49 35.12
C GLY A 6 -15.92 9.28 34.77
N LEU A 7 -15.01 9.49 35.72
CA LEU A 7 -13.58 9.22 35.53
C LEU A 7 -13.30 7.72 35.33
N THR A 8 -13.98 6.84 36.08
CA THR A 8 -13.84 5.38 35.92
C THR A 8 -14.38 4.88 34.58
N GLN A 9 -15.52 5.39 34.11
CA GLN A 9 -16.06 5.05 32.79
C GLN A 9 -15.14 5.52 31.65
N ILE A 10 -14.61 6.74 31.74
CA ILE A 10 -13.64 7.25 30.76
C ILE A 10 -12.38 6.38 30.76
N GLY A 11 -11.87 6.00 31.94
CA GLY A 11 -10.72 5.11 32.09
C GLY A 11 -10.96 3.73 31.45
N LEU A 12 -12.13 3.13 31.69
CA LEU A 12 -12.53 1.85 31.09
C LEU A 12 -12.64 1.94 29.57
N ILE A 13 -13.25 3.00 29.03
CA ILE A 13 -13.36 3.21 27.58
C ILE A 13 -11.96 3.37 26.95
N LEU A 14 -11.05 4.11 27.60
CA LEU A 14 -9.67 4.25 27.14
C LEU A 14 -8.92 2.90 27.16
N LEU A 15 -9.13 2.09 28.21
CA LEU A 15 -8.50 0.77 28.34
C LEU A 15 -9.03 -0.20 27.28
N CYS A 16 -10.34 -0.23 27.05
CA CYS A 16 -10.97 -1.05 26.03
C CYS A 16 -10.52 -0.66 24.62
N THR A 17 -10.46 0.63 24.29
CA THR A 17 -10.04 1.09 22.96
C THR A 17 -8.55 0.82 22.69
N THR A 18 -7.70 0.92 23.71
CA THR A 18 -6.26 0.64 23.59
C THR A 18 -5.94 -0.85 23.45
N THR A 19 -6.69 -1.72 24.14
CA THR A 19 -6.56 -3.19 24.06
C THR A 19 -7.13 -3.77 22.77
N ILE A 20 -8.26 -3.27 22.28
CA ILE A 20 -8.82 -3.66 20.97
C ILE A 20 -7.84 -3.29 19.85
N SER A 21 -7.33 -2.05 19.87
CA SER A 21 -6.34 -1.58 18.89
C SER A 21 -5.05 -2.40 18.93
N SER A 22 -4.56 -2.80 20.11
CA SER A 22 -3.33 -3.60 20.21
C SER A 22 -3.51 -5.03 19.68
N LEU A 23 -4.65 -5.68 19.98
CA LEU A 23 -4.98 -7.00 19.44
C LEU A 23 -5.04 -6.98 17.91
N GLN A 24 -5.70 -5.97 17.34
CA GLN A 24 -5.80 -5.79 15.89
C GLN A 24 -4.42 -5.62 15.23
N CYS A 25 -3.48 -4.93 15.87
CA CYS A 25 -2.12 -4.77 15.35
C CYS A 25 -1.22 -6.01 15.48
N ASN A 26 -1.56 -6.97 16.36
CA ASN A 26 -0.83 -8.23 16.48
C ASN A 26 -1.10 -9.18 15.29
N HIS A 27 -2.29 -9.10 14.67
CA HIS A 27 -2.66 -9.89 13.49
C HIS A 27 -2.28 -9.24 12.16
N LEU A 28 -1.61 -8.08 12.20
CA LEU A 28 -1.25 -7.28 11.04
C LEU A 28 -0.55 -8.06 9.91
N PRO A 29 0.44 -8.95 10.16
CA PRO A 29 1.12 -9.68 9.08
C PRO A 29 0.19 -10.63 8.31
N LEU A 30 -0.68 -11.36 9.01
CA LEU A 30 -1.65 -12.29 8.40
C LEU A 30 -2.70 -11.52 7.57
N GLN A 31 -3.19 -10.40 8.10
CA GLN A 31 -4.13 -9.55 7.39
C GLN A 31 -3.48 -8.93 6.14
N GLN A 32 -2.25 -8.42 6.26
CA GLN A 32 -1.50 -7.88 5.12
C GLN A 32 -1.30 -8.93 4.03
N GLN A 33 -0.97 -10.18 4.39
CA GLN A 33 -0.84 -11.26 3.41
C GLN A 33 -2.15 -11.51 2.65
N LYS A 34 -3.29 -11.55 3.35
CA LYS A 34 -4.60 -11.72 2.73
C LYS A 34 -4.94 -10.57 1.80
N VAL A 35 -4.68 -9.33 2.23
CA VAL A 35 -4.91 -8.14 1.40
C VAL A 35 -4.04 -8.18 0.15
N VAL A 36 -2.74 -8.42 0.28
CA VAL A 36 -1.83 -8.48 -0.88
C VAL A 36 -2.25 -9.56 -1.87
N LYS A 37 -2.62 -10.75 -1.38
CA LYS A 37 -3.12 -11.83 -2.24
C LYS A 37 -4.40 -11.41 -2.99
N ASN A 38 -5.36 -10.80 -2.30
CA ASN A 38 -6.58 -10.32 -2.91
C ASN A 38 -6.30 -9.19 -3.92
N SER A 39 -5.42 -8.25 -3.59
CA SER A 39 -4.99 -7.17 -4.47
C SER A 39 -4.35 -7.70 -5.76
N LEU A 40 -3.50 -8.73 -5.67
CA LEU A 40 -2.93 -9.39 -6.84
C LEU A 40 -4.00 -10.04 -7.73
N GLN A 41 -4.96 -10.74 -7.12
CA GLN A 41 -6.08 -11.35 -7.86
C GLN A 41 -6.95 -10.30 -8.55
N LEU A 42 -7.20 -9.17 -7.88
CA LEU A 42 -7.99 -8.07 -8.44
C LEU A 42 -7.25 -7.38 -9.60
N LEU A 43 -5.94 -7.20 -9.51
CA LEU A 43 -5.13 -6.69 -10.61
C LEU A 43 -5.19 -7.60 -11.84
N ASP A 44 -5.12 -8.92 -11.63
CA ASP A 44 -5.23 -9.90 -12.71
C ASP A 44 -6.64 -9.90 -13.31
N LYS A 45 -7.67 -9.76 -12.48
CA LYS A 45 -9.08 -9.70 -12.92
C LYS A 45 -9.39 -8.41 -13.70
N MET A 46 -8.90 -7.25 -13.25
CA MET A 46 -9.32 -5.96 -13.80
C MET A 46 -8.82 -5.70 -15.23
N GLY A 47 -7.56 -6.03 -15.51
CA GLY A 47 -6.98 -5.84 -16.85
C GLY A 47 -6.89 -7.12 -17.68
N LYS A 48 -7.28 -8.28 -17.11
CA LYS A 48 -7.16 -9.59 -17.75
C LYS A 48 -5.72 -9.84 -18.26
N LYS A 49 -5.58 -10.39 -19.46
CA LYS A 49 -4.27 -10.64 -20.11
C LYS A 49 -3.66 -9.34 -20.61
N PHE A 50 -2.37 -9.16 -20.35
CA PHE A 50 -1.60 -8.02 -20.85
C PHE A 50 -1.69 -7.91 -22.39
N PRO A 51 -2.09 -6.76 -22.96
CA PRO A 51 -2.24 -6.61 -24.40
C PRO A 51 -0.91 -6.71 -25.15
N LYS A 52 -0.85 -7.58 -26.17
CA LYS A 52 0.38 -7.79 -26.97
C LYS A 52 0.88 -6.52 -27.65
N GLN A 53 -0.02 -5.62 -28.06
CA GLN A 53 0.35 -4.35 -28.67
C GLN A 53 1.21 -3.46 -27.75
N CYS A 54 1.03 -3.59 -26.44
CA CYS A 54 1.77 -2.82 -25.44
C CYS A 54 3.18 -3.37 -25.17
N LEU A 55 3.53 -4.55 -25.68
CA LEU A 55 4.86 -5.15 -25.51
C LEU A 55 5.98 -4.35 -26.20
N ARG A 56 5.63 -3.53 -27.20
CA ARG A 56 6.59 -2.65 -27.88
C ARG A 56 7.03 -1.49 -27.00
N GLU A 57 6.18 -1.08 -26.06
CA GLU A 57 6.49 -0.03 -25.10
C GLU A 57 7.32 -0.60 -23.96
N LYS A 58 8.60 -0.25 -23.93
CA LYS A 58 9.53 -0.66 -22.88
C LYS A 58 9.67 0.45 -21.86
N MET A 59 9.39 0.14 -20.59
CA MET A 59 9.70 1.02 -19.46
C MET A 59 10.26 0.20 -18.31
N SER A 60 11.30 0.72 -17.65
CA SER A 60 11.90 0.12 -16.46
C SER A 60 11.94 1.15 -15.34
N PHE A 61 11.05 1.01 -14.36
CA PHE A 61 10.94 1.95 -13.25
C PHE A 61 12.04 1.77 -12.19
N ARG A 62 12.66 0.58 -12.15
CA ARG A 62 13.74 0.19 -11.21
C ARG A 62 13.33 0.37 -9.75
N PHE A 63 12.45 -0.50 -9.27
CA PHE A 63 12.00 -0.52 -7.87
C PHE A 63 13.19 -0.53 -6.87
N PRO A 64 13.18 0.33 -5.83
CA PRO A 64 14.29 0.44 -4.90
C PRO A 64 14.26 -0.68 -3.84
N GLU A 65 14.58 -1.93 -4.21
CA GLU A 65 14.45 -3.13 -3.36
C GLU A 65 15.07 -3.01 -1.96
N GLN A 66 16.12 -2.21 -1.78
CA GLN A 66 16.72 -1.92 -0.47
C GLN A 66 15.71 -1.46 0.59
N VAL A 67 14.63 -0.78 0.21
CA VAL A 67 13.59 -0.32 1.16
C VAL A 67 12.82 -1.49 1.80
N LEU A 68 12.87 -2.66 1.17
CA LEU A 68 12.29 -3.92 1.64
C LEU A 68 13.32 -4.92 2.22
N LYS A 69 14.60 -4.52 2.29
CA LYS A 69 15.69 -5.21 3.03
C LYS A 69 16.10 -4.57 4.37
N PRO A 70 15.26 -3.84 5.16
CA PRO A 70 15.66 -3.33 6.47
C PRO A 70 16.10 -4.43 7.44
N ARG A 71 17.04 -4.07 8.32
CA ARG A 71 17.44 -4.89 9.47
C ARG A 71 16.36 -4.97 10.57
N GLN A 72 15.31 -4.13 10.47
CA GLN A 72 14.28 -3.96 11.50
C GLN A 72 12.88 -4.14 10.91
N LYS A 73 12.01 -4.90 11.58
CA LYS A 73 10.64 -5.23 11.11
C LYS A 73 9.77 -3.97 11.00
N GLU A 74 9.92 -3.01 11.90
CA GLU A 74 9.16 -1.75 11.92
C GLU A 74 9.42 -0.90 10.67
N ALA A 75 10.67 -0.79 10.23
CA ALA A 75 11.03 -0.05 9.03
C ALA A 75 10.43 -0.67 7.76
N ILE A 76 10.27 -2.00 7.73
CA ILE A 76 9.58 -2.72 6.65
C ILE A 76 8.10 -2.34 6.62
N LYS A 77 7.43 -2.37 7.78
CA LYS A 77 5.99 -2.05 7.88
C LYS A 77 5.70 -0.64 7.36
N VAL A 78 6.53 0.33 7.72
CA VAL A 78 6.43 1.71 7.23
C VAL A 78 6.67 1.78 5.72
N ALA A 79 7.66 1.06 5.17
CA ALA A 79 7.88 1.05 3.73
C ALA A 79 6.70 0.43 2.97
N ILE A 80 6.07 -0.62 3.52
CA ILE A 80 4.88 -1.25 2.93
C ILE A 80 3.68 -0.29 2.94
N GLU A 81 3.46 0.43 4.04
CA GLU A 81 2.43 1.47 4.15
C GLU A 81 2.59 2.54 3.06
N GLU A 82 3.80 3.09 2.91
CA GLU A 82 4.11 4.10 1.89
C GLU A 82 3.91 3.55 0.46
N ILE A 83 4.27 2.28 0.21
CA ILE A 83 4.01 1.64 -1.08
C ILE A 83 2.50 1.55 -1.34
N PHE A 84 1.70 1.13 -0.36
CA PHE A 84 0.24 1.07 -0.52
C PHE A 84 -0.37 2.45 -0.78
N GLN A 85 0.06 3.48 -0.06
CA GLN A 85 -0.39 4.86 -0.28
C GLN A 85 -0.09 5.32 -1.71
N HIS A 86 1.12 5.06 -2.23
CA HIS A 86 1.48 5.42 -3.60
C HIS A 86 0.72 4.62 -4.66
N ILE A 87 0.51 3.31 -4.45
CA ILE A 87 -0.33 2.50 -5.33
C ILE A 87 -1.75 3.07 -5.35
N PHE A 88 -2.34 3.30 -4.17
CA PHE A 88 -3.68 3.86 -4.08
C PHE A 88 -3.79 5.19 -4.83
N TYR A 89 -2.83 6.10 -4.65
CA TYR A 89 -2.77 7.37 -5.38
C TYR A 89 -2.79 7.19 -6.90
N ILE A 90 -1.99 6.26 -7.45
CA ILE A 90 -1.96 5.98 -8.90
C ILE A 90 -3.33 5.49 -9.38
N PHE A 91 -3.95 4.57 -8.63
CA PHE A 91 -5.25 4.00 -8.97
C PHE A 91 -6.43 4.93 -8.69
N SER A 92 -6.24 6.06 -8.02
CA SER A 92 -7.28 7.07 -7.79
C SER A 92 -7.32 8.16 -8.86
N LYS A 93 -6.44 8.08 -9.88
CA LYS A 93 -6.44 9.00 -11.03
C LYS A 93 -7.60 8.72 -11.98
N ASN A 94 -7.73 9.55 -13.01
CA ASN A 94 -8.68 9.30 -14.09
C ASN A 94 -8.24 8.07 -14.92
N LEU A 95 -8.94 6.95 -14.71
CA LEU A 95 -8.67 5.64 -15.31
C LEU A 95 -9.53 5.34 -16.54
N THR A 96 -10.22 6.33 -17.11
CA THR A 96 -11.18 6.12 -18.21
C THR A 96 -10.55 5.39 -19.42
N LEU A 97 -9.28 5.68 -19.71
CA LEU A 97 -8.54 5.08 -20.84
C LEU A 97 -7.88 3.73 -20.52
N ALA A 98 -7.95 3.26 -19.27
CA ALA A 98 -7.37 1.98 -18.87
C ALA A 98 -8.17 0.77 -19.37
N ALA A 99 -9.45 0.96 -19.70
CA ALA A 99 -10.38 -0.09 -20.13
C ALA A 99 -10.46 -1.30 -19.18
N TRP A 100 -10.26 -1.07 -17.87
CA TRP A 100 -10.33 -2.09 -16.82
C TRP A 100 -11.75 -2.37 -16.35
N ASP A 101 -11.97 -3.55 -15.79
CA ASP A 101 -13.21 -3.91 -15.09
C ASP A 101 -13.40 -2.99 -13.87
N GLY A 102 -14.38 -2.09 -13.95
CA GLY A 102 -14.64 -1.08 -12.93
C GLY A 102 -14.96 -1.67 -11.55
N LYS A 103 -15.65 -2.81 -11.49
CA LYS A 103 -15.98 -3.48 -10.22
C LYS A 103 -14.73 -4.05 -9.54
N ALA A 104 -13.84 -4.69 -10.29
CA ALA A 104 -12.57 -5.17 -9.75
C ALA A 104 -11.66 -4.02 -9.32
N LEU A 105 -11.65 -2.91 -10.07
CA LEU A 105 -10.93 -1.68 -9.71
C LEU A 105 -11.44 -1.10 -8.39
N GLU A 106 -12.75 -0.94 -8.24
CA GLU A 106 -13.36 -0.41 -7.02
C GLU A 106 -13.04 -1.30 -5.80
N GLN A 107 -13.16 -2.63 -5.97
CA GLN A 107 -12.78 -3.58 -4.92
C GLN A 107 -11.30 -3.47 -4.55
N PHE A 108 -10.43 -3.22 -5.53
CA PHE A 108 -9.00 -3.05 -5.32
C PHE A 108 -8.70 -1.76 -4.55
N GLN A 109 -9.28 -0.63 -4.95
CA GLN A 109 -9.14 0.66 -4.28
C GLN A 109 -9.64 0.59 -2.84
N ASN A 110 -10.83 0.04 -2.62
CA ASN A 110 -11.41 -0.13 -1.28
C ASN A 110 -10.56 -1.06 -0.40
N GLY A 111 -10.01 -2.14 -0.97
CA GLY A 111 -9.12 -3.03 -0.26
C GLY A 111 -7.81 -2.35 0.19
N LEU A 112 -7.21 -1.54 -0.69
CA LEU A 112 -6.02 -0.76 -0.36
C LEU A 112 -6.31 0.31 0.68
N TYR A 113 -7.39 1.07 0.54
CA TYR A 113 -7.78 2.12 1.47
C TYR A 113 -7.93 1.58 2.90
N ARG A 114 -8.68 0.48 3.08
CA ARG A 114 -8.84 -0.18 4.39
C ARG A 114 -7.50 -0.66 4.97
N GLN A 115 -6.59 -1.11 4.12
CA GLN A 115 -5.27 -1.57 4.56
C GLN A 115 -4.37 -0.41 5.01
N ILE A 116 -4.48 0.76 4.37
CA ILE A 116 -3.79 1.99 4.76
C ILE A 116 -4.32 2.47 6.11
N GLU A 117 -5.64 2.63 6.27
CA GLU A 117 -6.25 3.05 7.55
C GLU A 117 -5.83 2.15 8.71
N HIS A 118 -5.82 0.84 8.47
CA HIS A 118 -5.41 -0.13 9.49
C HIS A 118 -3.91 -0.03 9.84
N LEU A 119 -3.05 0.24 8.86
CA LEU A 119 -1.61 0.44 9.11
C LEU A 119 -1.36 1.72 9.90
N GLU A 120 -2.02 2.82 9.53
CA GLU A 120 -1.90 4.10 10.21
C GLU A 120 -2.31 3.97 11.68
N ALA A 121 -3.45 3.32 11.97
CA ALA A 121 -3.91 3.04 13.33
C ALA A 121 -2.88 2.25 14.16
N CYS A 122 -2.12 1.34 13.53
CA CYS A 122 -1.09 0.55 14.19
C CYS A 122 0.26 1.25 14.35
N VAL A 123 0.58 2.24 13.51
CA VAL A 123 1.86 2.94 13.50
C VAL A 123 1.93 4.08 14.53
N VAL A 124 0.79 4.59 15.01
CA VAL A 124 0.68 5.70 16.00
C VAL A 124 1.38 5.43 17.35
N LYS A 125 1.83 4.20 17.65
CA LYS A 125 2.40 3.83 18.97
C LYS A 125 3.93 3.68 19.05
N LYS A 126 4.72 3.95 18.00
CA LYS A 126 6.19 3.66 18.03
C LYS A 126 7.11 4.77 17.48
N GLN A 127 6.69 6.03 17.39
CA GLN A 127 7.37 7.06 16.57
C GLN A 127 8.82 7.49 16.90
N THR A 128 9.43 7.17 18.05
CA THR A 128 10.60 7.96 18.50
C THR A 128 11.98 7.48 18.02
N HIS A 129 12.19 6.24 17.57
CA HIS A 129 13.57 5.69 17.41
C HIS A 129 14.10 5.54 15.97
N TYR A 130 13.34 5.83 14.91
CA TYR A 130 13.71 5.45 13.53
C TYR A 130 13.44 6.50 12.44
N PHE A 131 13.33 7.77 12.82
CA PHE A 131 12.89 8.85 11.93
C PHE A 131 13.76 9.01 10.66
N ARG A 132 15.10 9.01 10.80
CA ARG A 132 16.02 9.25 9.68
C ARG A 132 16.01 8.14 8.61
N SER A 133 15.96 6.87 9.01
CA SER A 133 15.87 5.74 8.04
C SER A 133 14.51 5.70 7.35
N LYS A 134 13.44 6.06 8.08
CA LYS A 134 12.09 6.18 7.54
C LYS A 134 12.02 7.23 6.44
N GLU A 135 12.59 8.42 6.69
CA GLU A 135 12.58 9.53 5.74
C GLU A 135 13.39 9.25 4.46
N ALA A 136 14.56 8.60 4.60
CA ALA A 136 15.35 8.20 3.45
C ALA A 136 14.62 7.16 2.55
N ASN A 137 13.92 6.19 3.16
CA ASN A 137 13.14 5.21 2.41
C ASN A 137 11.91 5.85 1.73
N ARG A 138 11.21 6.76 2.44
CA ARG A 138 10.12 7.56 1.89
C ARG A 138 10.55 8.33 0.65
N LEU A 139 11.70 9.02 0.70
CA LEU A 139 12.20 9.78 -0.44
C LEU A 139 12.52 8.88 -1.65
N LYS A 140 13.08 7.69 -1.42
CA LYS A 140 13.35 6.71 -2.49
C LYS A 140 12.06 6.21 -3.13
N LEU A 141 11.06 5.86 -2.31
CA LEU A 141 9.74 5.42 -2.79
C LEU A 141 9.04 6.53 -3.56
N LYS A 142 9.02 7.75 -3.02
CA LYS A 142 8.46 8.94 -3.70
C LYS A 142 9.07 9.14 -5.08
N LYS A 143 10.41 9.16 -5.18
CA LYS A 143 11.11 9.29 -6.47
C LYS A 143 10.79 8.15 -7.43
N TYR A 144 10.61 6.94 -6.93
CA TYR A 144 10.25 5.79 -7.75
C TYR A 144 8.83 5.93 -8.31
N PHE A 145 7.83 6.22 -7.48
CA PHE A 145 6.45 6.38 -7.93
C PHE A 145 6.22 7.65 -8.76
N GLN A 146 7.01 8.70 -8.54
CA GLN A 146 7.04 9.86 -9.44
C GLN A 146 7.41 9.47 -10.88
N LYS A 147 8.33 8.51 -11.08
CA LYS A 147 8.64 8.02 -12.44
C LYS A 147 7.45 7.32 -13.10
N VAL A 148 6.64 6.62 -12.31
CA VAL A 148 5.41 5.99 -12.79
C VAL A 148 4.41 7.07 -13.19
N ASP A 149 4.28 8.11 -12.37
CA ASP A 149 3.38 9.23 -12.67
C ASP A 149 3.81 10.01 -13.93
N CYS A 150 5.09 10.37 -14.04
CA CYS A 150 5.63 11.00 -15.25
C CYS A 150 5.43 10.12 -16.48
N PHE A 151 5.66 8.80 -16.37
CA PHE A 151 5.41 7.88 -17.48
C PHE A 151 3.94 7.87 -17.93
N LEU A 152 2.99 7.88 -16.99
CA LEU A 152 1.57 7.99 -17.32
C LEU A 152 1.26 9.32 -18.03
N GLN A 153 1.84 10.43 -17.56
CA GLN A 153 1.66 11.75 -18.17
C GLN A 153 2.26 11.83 -19.58
N ASP A 154 3.51 11.38 -19.76
CA ASP A 154 4.23 11.36 -21.04
C ASP A 154 3.48 10.56 -22.10
N LYS A 155 2.79 9.50 -21.67
CA LYS A 155 1.97 8.62 -22.53
C LYS A 155 0.51 9.04 -22.60
N GLN A 156 0.17 10.21 -22.06
CA GLN A 156 -1.18 10.77 -22.06
C GLN A 156 -2.23 9.81 -21.52
N HIS A 157 -1.86 9.03 -20.50
CA HIS A 157 -2.74 8.05 -19.86
C HIS A 157 -3.36 7.05 -20.84
N ASN A 158 -2.68 6.74 -21.95
CA ASN A 158 -3.18 5.77 -22.93
C ASN A 158 -3.29 4.35 -22.33
N LEU A 159 -4.00 3.45 -23.02
CA LEU A 159 -4.22 2.08 -22.57
C LEU A 159 -2.92 1.33 -22.22
N CYS A 160 -1.88 1.46 -23.03
CA CYS A 160 -0.62 0.75 -22.79
C CYS A 160 0.16 1.29 -21.58
N SER A 161 0.10 2.59 -21.34
CA SER A 161 0.70 3.20 -20.15
C SER A 161 0.05 2.70 -18.86
N TRP A 162 -1.27 2.51 -18.86
CA TRP A 162 -2.00 1.93 -17.75
C TRP A 162 -1.65 0.46 -17.56
N GLU A 163 -1.64 -0.34 -18.63
CA GLU A 163 -1.29 -1.75 -18.56
C GLU A 163 0.14 -1.99 -18.05
N ILE A 164 1.11 -1.18 -18.49
CA ILE A 164 2.49 -1.21 -18.00
C ILE A 164 2.56 -0.82 -16.54
N SER A 165 1.84 0.24 -16.14
CA SER A 165 1.77 0.66 -14.75
C SER A 165 1.13 -0.42 -13.88
N ARG A 166 0.02 -1.04 -14.30
CA ARG A 166 -0.63 -2.17 -13.62
C ARG A 166 0.33 -3.33 -13.41
N ALA A 167 1.11 -3.69 -14.43
CA ALA A 167 2.14 -4.73 -14.33
C ALA A 167 3.23 -4.36 -13.30
N GLU A 168 3.65 -3.10 -13.24
CA GLU A 168 4.62 -2.65 -12.24
C GLU A 168 4.03 -2.64 -10.82
N MET A 169 2.78 -2.22 -10.65
CA MET A 169 2.08 -2.25 -9.35
C MET A 169 1.92 -3.69 -8.86
N ARG A 170 1.63 -4.62 -9.79
CA ARG A 170 1.63 -6.06 -9.51
C ARG A 170 3.00 -6.54 -9.02
N ARG A 171 4.09 -6.13 -9.68
CA ARG A 171 5.46 -6.44 -9.24
C ARG A 171 5.75 -5.93 -7.83
N CYS A 172 5.37 -4.69 -7.51
CA CYS A 172 5.50 -4.13 -6.16
C CYS A 172 4.81 -5.02 -5.11
N LEU A 173 3.56 -5.42 -5.36
CA LEU A 173 2.80 -6.28 -4.45
C LEU A 173 3.41 -7.67 -4.29
N GLN A 174 3.99 -8.25 -5.34
CA GLN A 174 4.71 -9.52 -5.23
C GLN A 174 5.97 -9.42 -4.36
N LEU A 175 6.70 -8.30 -4.46
CA LEU A 175 7.85 -8.04 -3.59
C LEU A 175 7.40 -7.91 -2.13
N ILE A 176 6.28 -7.24 -1.89
CA ILE A 176 5.67 -7.13 -0.56
C ILE A 176 5.24 -8.51 -0.03
N ASP A 177 4.54 -9.33 -0.82
CA ASP A 177 4.12 -10.68 -0.42
C ASP A 177 5.33 -11.54 0.01
N LYS A 178 6.43 -11.47 -0.75
CA LYS A 178 7.67 -12.18 -0.43
C LYS A 178 8.28 -11.73 0.90
N VAL A 179 8.16 -10.45 1.23
CA VAL A 179 8.69 -9.88 2.48
C VAL A 179 7.80 -10.23 3.66
N ILE A 180 6.48 -10.09 3.52
CA ILE A 180 5.50 -10.43 4.57
C ILE A 180 5.63 -11.89 4.98
N ARG A 181 5.80 -12.81 4.03
CA ARG A 181 5.98 -14.25 4.33
C ARG A 181 7.23 -14.57 5.16
N LYS A 182 8.18 -13.63 5.27
CA LYS A 182 9.43 -13.79 6.02
C LYS A 182 9.43 -13.05 7.36
N LEU A 183 8.42 -12.20 7.62
CA LEU A 183 8.30 -11.42 8.85
C LEU A 183 7.69 -12.24 9.98
#